data_AF-A0A8E2JRR5-F1
#
_entry.id   AF-A0A8E2JRR5-F1
#
_cell.length_a   1.000
_cell.length_b   1.000
_cell.length_c   1.000
_cell.angle_alpha   90.00
_cell.angle_beta   90.00
_cell.angle_gamma   90.00
#
_symmetry.space_group_name_H-M   'P 1'
#
loop_
_entity.id
_entity.type
_entity.pdbx_description
1 polymer ?
#
loop_
_entity_poly.entity_id
_entity_poly.type
_entity_poly.pdbx_seq_one_letter_code
_entity_poly.pdbx_strand_id
1 'polypeptide(L)'
;MAEAELHDPRRRGLLQALNDAIPALETLRPTAWACLWLCDIDKLVDFLAIAQMSPTVAVAFLNETEITVRIVPTWTQRKRPASTASTPQNPSTPQNPSTPQNPSTPLQQRPSTQGSRGQKRNSSGQLVSTRNKAQRELCHQRDQRKCILTKSGEPNEVAHIYPFSMRYEDNTIRQHGPSFWDTLRVFWSKERVDAWYNAIFPLGTEVCQNLICLAPHAHAYWERAYFALKPIKISDDKKRLDIQFFWLLLNPYIPEVNILQVPSLLADLDQGPNLVKLFDCETDIKIHSGCEISLGTDDPVSRPLPDFKLLEMQWFLHRVTAMSGAAEPQDDFHDNDDNSDDDDSLTMSFREND
;
A
#
# COMPACT_ATOMS: atom_id res chain seq x y z
N MET A 1 -13.20 11.25 16.42
CA MET A 1 -13.91 10.39 15.46
C MET A 1 -13.48 10.80 14.06
N ALA A 2 -13.03 9.86 13.22
CA ALA A 2 -12.42 10.15 11.91
C ALA A 2 -13.29 11.00 10.96
N GLU A 3 -14.60 10.98 11.15
CA GLU A 3 -15.57 11.76 10.38
C GLU A 3 -15.65 13.22 10.84
N ALA A 4 -15.33 13.53 12.10
CA ALA A 4 -15.46 14.89 12.66
C ALA A 4 -14.62 15.94 11.90
N GLU A 5 -13.47 15.55 11.34
CA GLU A 5 -12.63 16.47 10.54
C GLU A 5 -13.22 16.82 9.17
N LEU A 6 -14.12 15.98 8.62
CA LEU A 6 -14.86 16.24 7.38
C LEU A 6 -16.05 17.19 7.62
N HIS A 7 -16.48 17.29 8.87
CA HIS A 7 -17.52 18.23 9.30
C HIS A 7 -16.96 19.55 9.83
N ASP A 8 -15.64 19.74 9.77
CA ASP A 8 -14.99 20.98 10.19
C ASP A 8 -15.53 22.19 9.39
N PRO A 9 -16.11 23.21 10.05
CA PRO A 9 -16.69 24.36 9.36
C PRO A 9 -15.68 25.17 8.56
N ARG A 10 -14.43 25.27 9.03
CA ARG A 10 -13.36 26.01 8.35
C ARG A 10 -12.98 25.31 7.05
N ARG A 11 -12.83 23.97 7.07
CA ARG A 11 -12.61 23.17 5.84
C ARG A 11 -13.72 23.38 4.83
N ARG A 12 -14.98 23.26 5.25
CA ARG A 12 -16.15 23.42 4.37
C ARG A 12 -16.20 24.82 3.75
N GLY A 13 -15.95 25.85 4.56
CA GLY A 13 -15.88 27.23 4.07
C GLY A 13 -14.78 27.44 3.04
N LEU A 14 -13.60 26.84 3.25
CA LEU A 14 -12.49 26.93 2.30
C LEU A 14 -12.75 26.15 1.00
N LEU A 15 -13.37 24.97 1.07
CA LEU A 15 -13.77 24.21 -0.12
C LEU A 15 -14.84 24.95 -0.93
N GLN A 16 -15.80 25.61 -0.26
CA GLN A 16 -16.77 26.47 -0.93
C GLN A 16 -16.07 27.64 -1.63
N ALA A 17 -15.18 28.35 -0.94
CA ALA A 17 -14.43 29.45 -1.54
C ALA A 17 -13.55 29.00 -2.72
N LEU A 18 -13.02 27.77 -2.68
CA LEU A 18 -12.25 27.18 -3.77
C LEU A 18 -13.13 26.87 -4.99
N ASN A 19 -14.32 26.31 -4.76
CA ASN A 19 -15.32 26.09 -5.80
C ASN A 19 -15.76 27.41 -6.47
N ASP A 20 -15.96 28.46 -5.67
CA ASP A 20 -16.38 29.76 -6.17
C ASP A 20 -15.25 30.47 -6.95
N ALA A 21 -13.99 30.30 -6.51
CA ALA A 21 -12.82 30.88 -7.17
C ALA A 21 -12.51 30.24 -8.53
N ILE A 22 -12.95 28.99 -8.74
CA ILE A 22 -12.70 28.27 -9.99
C ILE A 22 -14.01 27.61 -10.46
N PRO A 23 -14.83 28.31 -11.24
CA PRO A 23 -16.09 27.76 -11.75
C PRO A 23 -15.94 26.48 -12.58
N ALA A 24 -14.75 26.24 -13.16
CA ALA A 24 -14.42 25.00 -13.87
C ALA A 24 -14.12 23.80 -12.95
N LEU A 25 -14.10 23.97 -11.62
CA LEU A 25 -13.89 22.92 -10.61
C LEU A 25 -15.19 22.30 -10.08
N GLU A 26 -16.32 22.53 -10.74
CA GLU A 26 -17.60 21.93 -10.32
C GLU A 26 -17.47 20.41 -10.12
N THR A 27 -16.60 19.76 -10.91
CA THR A 27 -16.18 18.38 -10.74
C THR A 27 -14.66 18.22 -10.70
N LEU A 28 -14.20 17.20 -9.99
CA LEU A 28 -12.80 16.82 -9.81
C LEU A 28 -12.57 15.33 -9.99
N ARG A 29 -11.34 14.96 -10.36
CA ARG A 29 -10.91 13.57 -10.28
C ARG A 29 -10.98 13.05 -8.83
N PRO A 30 -11.40 11.81 -8.59
CA PRO A 30 -11.66 11.30 -7.25
C PRO A 30 -10.46 11.35 -6.30
N THR A 31 -9.23 11.13 -6.77
CA THR A 31 -8.05 11.20 -5.90
C THR A 31 -7.79 12.62 -5.44
N ALA A 32 -7.85 13.59 -6.36
CA ALA A 32 -7.68 15.01 -6.04
C ALA A 32 -8.77 15.51 -5.07
N TRP A 33 -10.03 15.15 -5.32
CA TRP A 33 -11.14 15.40 -4.39
C TRP A 33 -10.85 14.82 -3.00
N ALA A 34 -10.47 13.53 -2.92
CA ALA A 34 -10.20 12.88 -1.65
C ALA A 34 -9.04 13.54 -0.88
N CYS A 35 -7.97 13.92 -1.59
CA CYS A 35 -6.84 14.64 -1.04
C CYS A 35 -7.25 16.02 -0.49
N LEU A 36 -8.07 16.81 -1.20
CA LEU A 36 -8.56 18.10 -0.70
C LEU A 36 -9.42 17.96 0.57
N TRP A 37 -10.20 16.90 0.69
CA TRP A 37 -10.99 16.65 1.90
C TRP A 37 -10.14 16.20 3.10
N LEU A 38 -8.99 15.57 2.86
CA LEU A 38 -8.09 15.04 3.90
C LEU A 38 -6.82 15.88 4.11
N CYS A 39 -6.64 16.97 3.36
CA CYS A 39 -5.48 17.84 3.42
C CYS A 39 -5.40 18.60 4.74
N ASP A 40 -4.21 19.08 5.10
CA ASP A 40 -4.07 20.03 6.20
C ASP A 40 -4.79 21.34 5.87
N ILE A 41 -5.49 21.91 6.86
CA ILE A 41 -6.30 23.12 6.65
C ILE A 41 -5.44 24.27 6.10
N ASP A 42 -4.21 24.43 6.59
CA ASP A 42 -3.33 25.50 6.10
C ASP A 42 -2.89 25.28 4.65
N LYS A 43 -2.78 24.02 4.20
CA LYS A 43 -2.57 23.70 2.78
C LYS A 43 -3.77 24.02 1.92
N LEU A 44 -4.98 23.87 2.44
CA LEU A 44 -6.18 24.31 1.74
C LEU A 44 -6.24 25.84 1.59
N VAL A 45 -5.75 26.58 2.60
CA VAL A 45 -5.60 28.04 2.53
C VAL A 45 -4.56 28.44 1.47
N ASP A 46 -3.37 27.82 1.50
CA ASP A 46 -2.31 28.05 0.50
C ASP A 46 -2.84 27.79 -0.92
N PHE A 47 -3.57 26.68 -1.10
CA PHE A 47 -4.12 26.28 -2.39
C PHE A 47 -5.20 27.26 -2.88
N LEU A 48 -6.06 27.74 -1.98
CA LEU A 48 -7.06 28.76 -2.31
C LEU A 48 -6.39 30.07 -2.78
N ALA A 49 -5.28 30.48 -2.16
CA ALA A 49 -4.54 31.67 -2.60
C ALA A 49 -3.97 31.49 -4.02
N ILE A 50 -3.47 30.29 -4.34
CA ILE A 50 -3.01 29.94 -5.70
C ILE A 50 -4.20 29.98 -6.68
N ALA A 51 -5.34 29.39 -6.30
CA ALA A 51 -6.55 29.38 -7.11
C ALA A 51 -7.06 30.79 -7.43
N GLN A 52 -7.06 31.69 -6.45
CA GLN A 52 -7.46 33.09 -6.63
C GLN A 52 -6.50 33.88 -7.51
N MET A 53 -5.20 33.60 -7.42
CA MET A 53 -4.17 34.26 -8.23
C MET A 53 -4.11 33.71 -9.66
N SER A 54 -4.29 32.40 -9.83
CA SER A 54 -4.22 31.71 -11.11
C SER A 54 -5.11 30.44 -11.13
N PRO A 55 -6.40 30.58 -11.49
CA PRO A 55 -7.34 29.47 -11.56
C PRO A 55 -6.84 28.33 -12.47
N THR A 56 -6.30 28.66 -13.65
CA THR A 56 -5.83 27.67 -14.64
C THR A 56 -4.70 26.81 -14.09
N VAL A 57 -3.79 27.40 -13.32
CA VAL A 57 -2.66 26.67 -12.71
C VAL A 57 -3.17 25.72 -11.63
N ALA A 58 -4.10 26.16 -10.78
CA ALA A 58 -4.72 25.31 -9.77
C ALA A 58 -5.45 24.09 -10.38
N VAL A 59 -6.22 24.30 -11.47
CA VAL A 59 -6.89 23.21 -12.20
C VAL A 59 -5.87 22.23 -12.78
N ALA A 60 -4.81 22.74 -13.42
CA ALA A 60 -3.77 21.90 -13.98
C ALA A 60 -3.14 21.01 -12.90
N PHE A 61 -2.82 21.55 -11.72
CA PHE A 61 -2.26 20.77 -10.61
C PHE A 61 -3.19 19.65 -10.12
N LEU A 62 -4.49 19.93 -9.94
CA LEU A 62 -5.45 18.91 -9.49
C LEU A 62 -5.60 17.78 -10.52
N ASN A 63 -5.58 18.12 -11.81
CA ASN A 63 -5.61 17.12 -12.88
C ASN A 63 -4.32 16.30 -12.96
N GLU A 64 -3.16 16.95 -12.84
CA GLU A 64 -1.84 16.30 -12.85
C GLU A 64 -1.62 15.34 -11.67
N THR A 65 -2.29 15.59 -10.54
CA THR A 65 -2.27 14.71 -9.34
C THR A 65 -2.73 13.29 -9.69
N GLU A 66 -3.75 13.16 -10.52
CA GLU A 66 -4.29 11.86 -10.95
C GLU A 66 -3.44 11.24 -12.06
N ILE A 67 -2.95 12.05 -13.01
CA ILE A 67 -2.34 11.58 -14.27
C ILE A 67 -0.86 11.23 -14.10
N THR A 68 -0.06 12.15 -13.56
CA THR A 68 1.40 12.02 -13.56
C THR A 68 1.87 11.21 -12.35
N VAL A 69 1.38 11.58 -11.16
CA VAL A 69 1.87 10.99 -9.92
C VAL A 69 1.16 9.69 -9.60
N ARG A 70 -0.14 9.61 -9.95
CA ARG A 70 -0.99 8.44 -9.71
C ARG A 70 -0.87 7.99 -8.25
N ILE A 71 -1.20 8.86 -7.29
CA ILE A 71 -1.00 8.62 -5.84
C ILE A 71 -1.55 7.24 -5.45
N VAL A 72 -2.81 6.97 -5.75
CA VAL A 72 -3.46 5.71 -5.37
C VAL A 72 -2.85 4.51 -6.10
N PRO A 73 -2.68 4.50 -7.44
CA PRO A 73 -2.00 3.39 -8.11
C PRO A 73 -0.55 3.15 -7.64
N THR A 74 0.17 4.20 -7.26
CA THR A 74 1.53 4.08 -6.70
C THR A 74 1.48 3.42 -5.33
N TRP A 75 0.63 3.93 -4.44
CA TRP A 75 0.46 3.44 -3.08
C TRP A 75 -0.05 2.00 -3.02
N THR A 76 -1.05 1.68 -3.84
CA THR A 76 -1.66 0.34 -3.93
C THR A 76 -0.86 -0.63 -4.79
N GLN A 77 0.30 -0.21 -5.32
CA GLN A 77 1.21 -1.03 -6.12
C GLN A 77 0.59 -1.52 -7.45
N ARG A 78 -0.36 -0.76 -8.01
CA ARG A 78 -1.09 -1.07 -9.26
C ARG A 78 -0.49 -0.42 -10.50
N LYS A 79 0.69 0.21 -10.40
CA LYS A 79 1.45 0.66 -11.58
C LYS A 79 1.94 -0.57 -12.36
N ARG A 80 1.14 -1.10 -13.30
CA ARG A 80 1.67 -2.00 -14.33
C ARG A 80 2.64 -1.21 -15.22
N PRO A 81 3.89 -1.63 -15.42
CA PRO A 81 4.69 -1.11 -16.52
C PRO A 81 4.01 -1.52 -17.84
N ALA A 82 3.90 -0.60 -18.78
CA ALA A 82 3.42 -0.94 -20.13
C ALA A 82 4.34 -2.03 -20.70
N SER A 83 3.81 -3.24 -20.85
CA SER A 83 4.55 -4.33 -21.48
C SER A 83 4.88 -3.91 -22.91
N THR A 84 6.17 -3.72 -23.21
CA THR A 84 6.66 -3.70 -24.58
C THR A 84 6.53 -5.10 -25.15
N ALA A 85 5.33 -5.44 -25.60
CA ALA A 85 5.04 -6.70 -26.27
C ALA A 85 5.85 -6.75 -27.56
N SER A 86 6.90 -7.57 -27.56
CA SER A 86 7.64 -7.91 -28.78
C SER A 86 6.74 -8.84 -29.59
N THR A 87 6.22 -8.35 -30.71
CA THR A 87 5.35 -9.11 -31.62
C THR A 87 6.05 -10.37 -32.11
N PRO A 88 5.53 -11.59 -31.86
CA PRO A 88 6.02 -12.78 -32.54
C PRO A 88 5.38 -12.85 -33.93
N GLN A 89 6.23 -12.93 -34.96
CA GLN A 89 5.82 -13.30 -36.31
C GLN A 89 5.26 -14.72 -36.30
N ASN A 90 4.06 -14.91 -36.87
CA ASN A 90 3.55 -16.19 -37.38
C ASN A 90 4.60 -16.85 -38.33
N PRO A 91 4.55 -18.17 -38.65
CA PRO A 91 3.34 -19.04 -38.69
C PRO A 91 3.51 -20.53 -38.29
N SER A 92 2.37 -21.23 -38.18
CA SER A 92 2.08 -22.60 -38.70
C SER A 92 1.62 -23.67 -37.67
N THR A 93 0.32 -23.98 -37.79
CA THR A 93 -0.44 -25.24 -37.72
C THR A 93 0.17 -26.49 -37.04
N PRO A 94 -0.59 -27.20 -36.16
CA PRO A 94 -0.11 -28.35 -35.39
C PRO A 94 -0.35 -29.71 -36.08
N GLN A 95 0.61 -30.63 -35.98
CA GLN A 95 0.39 -32.07 -36.16
C GLN A 95 0.95 -32.87 -34.98
N ASN A 96 0.18 -33.91 -34.66
CA ASN A 96 0.20 -34.76 -33.47
C ASN A 96 1.35 -35.81 -33.44
N PRO A 97 1.52 -36.59 -32.35
CA PRO A 97 2.81 -36.99 -31.78
C PRO A 97 3.24 -38.43 -32.13
N SER A 98 4.54 -38.73 -31.95
CA SER A 98 5.07 -40.08 -31.78
C SER A 98 6.44 -40.06 -31.06
N THR A 99 6.44 -40.47 -29.78
CA THR A 99 7.29 -41.44 -29.05
C THR A 99 8.84 -41.57 -29.30
N PRO A 100 9.62 -42.13 -28.33
CA PRO A 100 10.87 -41.52 -27.83
C PRO A 100 12.11 -42.43 -27.91
N GLN A 101 13.34 -41.90 -28.11
CA GLN A 101 14.58 -42.66 -27.84
C GLN A 101 15.77 -41.79 -27.38
N ASN A 102 16.24 -42.07 -26.15
CA ASN A 102 17.58 -41.80 -25.58
C ASN A 102 18.64 -42.73 -26.22
N PRO A 103 19.95 -42.76 -25.84
CA PRO A 103 20.79 -41.85 -25.02
C PRO A 103 22.19 -41.56 -25.66
N SER A 104 23.05 -40.72 -25.04
CA SER A 104 24.49 -41.00 -24.75
C SER A 104 25.27 -39.79 -24.18
N THR A 105 25.85 -40.02 -23.00
CA THR A 105 26.83 -39.26 -22.17
C THR A 105 28.21 -39.12 -22.87
N PRO A 106 29.26 -38.36 -22.39
CA PRO A 106 29.73 -38.32 -20.99
C PRO A 106 30.39 -37.03 -20.41
N LEU A 107 30.19 -36.88 -19.09
CA LEU A 107 31.14 -36.54 -18.01
C LEU A 107 32.35 -35.62 -18.29
N GLN A 108 32.38 -34.46 -17.61
CA GLN A 108 33.60 -33.92 -16.98
C GLN A 108 33.28 -33.35 -15.58
N GLN A 109 33.86 -33.98 -14.56
CA GLN A 109 34.05 -33.47 -13.19
C GLN A 109 35.29 -32.56 -13.20
N ARG A 110 35.36 -31.37 -12.58
CA ARG A 110 35.49 -30.96 -11.15
C ARG A 110 36.05 -29.48 -11.21
N PRO A 111 36.25 -28.69 -10.13
CA PRO A 111 36.10 -28.97 -8.70
C PRO A 111 35.33 -27.92 -7.86
N SER A 112 34.99 -28.39 -6.67
CA SER A 112 34.54 -27.66 -5.48
C SER A 112 35.40 -26.45 -5.10
N THR A 113 34.75 -25.29 -4.94
CA THR A 113 35.22 -24.21 -4.07
C THR A 113 34.07 -23.76 -3.17
N GLN A 114 34.31 -23.86 -1.86
CA GLN A 114 33.50 -23.25 -0.81
C GLN A 114 33.57 -21.73 -0.93
N GLY A 115 32.44 -21.06 -0.67
CA GLY A 115 32.42 -19.65 -0.32
C GLY A 115 31.69 -18.76 -1.31
N SER A 116 30.37 -18.67 -1.13
CA SER A 116 29.59 -17.43 -1.07
C SER A 116 28.12 -17.79 -1.33
N ARG A 117 27.23 -17.50 -0.37
CA ARG A 117 25.78 -17.65 -0.57
C ARG A 117 25.40 -16.78 -1.77
N GLY A 118 25.05 -17.42 -2.88
CA GLY A 118 24.73 -16.75 -4.15
C GLY A 118 23.64 -15.69 -3.93
N GLN A 119 24.00 -14.43 -4.09
CA GLN A 119 23.04 -13.35 -4.17
C GLN A 119 22.23 -13.53 -5.46
N LYS A 120 20.90 -13.61 -5.35
CA LYS A 120 20.01 -13.79 -6.51
C LYS A 120 20.18 -12.57 -7.42
N ARG A 121 20.68 -12.79 -8.64
CA ARG A 121 20.82 -11.77 -9.67
C ARG A 121 19.71 -11.95 -10.70
N ASN A 122 19.16 -10.86 -11.22
CA ASN A 122 18.23 -10.95 -12.36
C ASN A 122 19.01 -11.24 -13.66
N SER A 123 18.29 -11.43 -14.76
CA SER A 123 18.84 -11.74 -16.09
C SER A 123 19.83 -10.67 -16.61
N SER A 124 19.84 -9.47 -16.02
CA SER A 124 20.76 -8.37 -16.30
C SER A 124 21.90 -8.23 -15.28
N GLY A 125 22.09 -9.21 -14.39
CA GLY A 125 23.21 -9.24 -13.43
C GLY A 125 23.05 -8.31 -12.23
N GLN A 126 21.92 -7.63 -12.11
CA GLN A 126 21.59 -6.74 -11.01
C GLN A 126 21.20 -7.55 -9.77
N LEU A 127 21.71 -7.12 -8.62
CA LEU A 127 21.36 -7.66 -7.31
C LEU A 127 19.85 -7.53 -7.08
N VAL A 128 19.14 -8.66 -7.00
CA VAL A 128 17.73 -8.65 -6.62
C VAL A 128 17.69 -8.36 -5.13
N SER A 129 17.26 -7.16 -4.76
CA SER A 129 16.91 -6.85 -3.37
C SER A 129 15.75 -7.75 -2.97
N THR A 130 16.06 -8.84 -2.26
CA THR A 130 15.06 -9.79 -1.75
C THR A 130 14.51 -9.33 -0.42
N ARG A 131 13.25 -9.69 -0.11
CA ARG A 131 12.65 -9.50 1.21
C ARG A 131 13.59 -10.04 2.31
N ASN A 132 13.87 -9.22 3.33
CA ASN A 132 14.85 -9.52 4.37
C ASN A 132 14.25 -10.48 5.41
N LYS A 133 14.67 -11.74 5.36
CA LYS A 133 14.20 -12.80 6.27
C LYS A 133 14.41 -12.47 7.75
N ALA A 134 15.53 -11.82 8.10
CA ALA A 134 15.82 -11.48 9.49
C ALA A 134 14.85 -10.42 10.04
N GLN A 135 14.51 -9.41 9.24
CA GLN A 135 13.58 -8.35 9.65
C GLN A 135 12.13 -8.86 9.76
N ARG A 136 11.74 -9.80 8.88
CA ARG A 136 10.47 -10.52 9.01
C ARG A 136 10.40 -11.35 10.29
N GLU A 137 11.49 -12.05 10.63
CA GLU A 137 11.57 -12.81 11.86
C GLU A 137 11.50 -11.92 13.11
N LEU A 138 12.15 -10.75 13.10
CA LEU A 138 12.01 -9.76 14.17
C LEU A 138 10.57 -9.26 14.32
N CYS A 139 9.86 -9.02 13.20
CA CYS A 139 8.44 -8.67 13.22
C CYS A 139 7.58 -9.79 13.81
N HIS A 140 7.82 -11.04 13.42
CA HIS A 140 7.11 -12.19 13.98
C HIS A 140 7.38 -12.33 15.48
N GLN A 141 8.62 -12.16 15.93
CA GLN A 141 8.97 -12.22 17.36
C GLN A 141 8.29 -11.08 18.14
N ARG A 142 8.33 -9.86 17.61
CA ARG A 142 7.66 -8.69 18.20
C ARG A 142 6.16 -8.95 18.39
N ASP A 143 5.52 -9.43 17.34
CA ASP A 143 4.07 -9.66 17.31
C ASP A 143 3.68 -11.05 17.86
N GLN A 144 4.61 -11.73 18.55
CA GLN A 144 4.42 -13.04 19.18
C GLN A 144 3.86 -14.11 18.23
N ARG A 145 4.22 -14.00 16.94
CA ARG A 145 3.76 -14.86 15.83
C ARG A 145 2.23 -14.90 15.75
N LYS A 146 1.57 -13.79 16.09
CA LYS A 146 0.11 -13.58 16.00
C LYS A 146 -0.23 -12.41 15.08
N CYS A 147 -1.44 -12.43 14.54
CA CYS A 147 -2.00 -11.26 13.86
C CYS A 147 -2.19 -10.11 14.86
N ILE A 148 -1.69 -8.91 14.54
CA ILE A 148 -1.81 -7.76 15.44
C ILE A 148 -3.28 -7.34 15.69
N LEU A 149 -4.18 -7.67 14.76
CA LEU A 149 -5.60 -7.33 14.82
C LEU A 149 -6.41 -8.42 15.51
N THR A 150 -6.44 -9.60 14.91
CA THR A 150 -7.30 -10.71 15.33
C THR A 150 -6.69 -11.55 16.45
N LYS A 151 -5.42 -11.33 16.80
CA LYS A 151 -4.65 -12.17 17.75
C LYS A 151 -4.56 -13.65 17.35
N SER A 152 -5.00 -14.01 16.15
CA SER A 152 -4.90 -15.37 15.63
C SER A 152 -3.44 -15.80 15.51
N GLY A 153 -3.16 -17.05 15.88
CA GLY A 153 -1.85 -17.68 15.65
C GLY A 153 -1.57 -17.94 14.17
N GLU A 154 -0.55 -18.74 13.90
CA GLU A 154 -0.15 -19.10 12.53
C GLU A 154 -1.24 -19.89 11.77
N PRO A 155 -1.28 -19.80 10.42
CA PRO A 155 -0.37 -19.07 9.55
C PRO A 155 -0.58 -17.54 9.59
N ASN A 156 0.52 -16.79 9.56
CA ASN A 156 0.53 -15.32 9.54
C ASN A 156 1.49 -14.79 8.47
N GLU A 157 1.15 -13.62 7.93
CA GLU A 157 1.88 -12.94 6.88
C GLU A 157 2.44 -11.61 7.39
N VAL A 158 3.64 -11.26 6.93
CA VAL A 158 4.28 -10.00 7.28
C VAL A 158 4.02 -9.00 6.16
N ALA A 159 3.22 -7.99 6.49
CA ALA A 159 2.83 -6.92 5.58
C ALA A 159 3.70 -5.67 5.80
N HIS A 160 4.03 -4.99 4.71
CA HIS A 160 4.66 -3.67 4.76
C HIS A 160 3.63 -2.58 5.03
N ILE A 161 4.01 -1.57 5.80
CA ILE A 161 3.20 -0.35 5.97
C ILE A 161 3.39 0.57 4.78
N TYR A 162 4.63 0.98 4.53
CA TYR A 162 5.04 1.58 3.28
C TYR A 162 5.44 0.49 2.29
N PRO A 163 4.79 0.43 1.11
CA PRO A 163 5.00 -0.63 0.14
C PRO A 163 6.45 -0.88 -0.26
N PHE A 164 6.84 -2.16 -0.30
CA PHE A 164 8.17 -2.58 -0.77
C PHE A 164 8.48 -2.17 -2.22
N SER A 165 7.46 -2.10 -3.07
CA SER A 165 7.62 -1.68 -4.47
C SER A 165 7.98 -0.20 -4.61
N MET A 166 7.62 0.63 -3.62
CA MET A 166 7.93 2.06 -3.59
C MET A 166 9.32 2.38 -3.04
N ARG A 167 10.18 1.38 -2.78
CA ARG A 167 11.53 1.58 -2.22
C ARG A 167 12.46 2.48 -3.06
N TYR A 168 12.10 2.76 -4.31
CA TYR A 168 12.85 3.62 -5.22
C TYR A 168 12.21 5.00 -5.41
N GLU A 169 11.10 5.30 -4.73
CA GLU A 169 10.46 6.62 -4.71
C GLU A 169 11.22 7.61 -3.81
N ASP A 170 12.55 7.49 -3.77
CA ASP A 170 13.46 8.39 -3.07
C ASP A 170 13.59 9.68 -3.88
N ASN A 171 13.28 10.83 -3.28
CA ASN A 171 13.30 12.13 -3.97
C ASN A 171 14.70 12.73 -4.13
N THR A 172 15.73 12.11 -3.54
CA THR A 172 17.14 12.48 -3.78
C THR A 172 17.61 12.01 -5.15
N ILE A 173 16.93 11.02 -5.72
CA ILE A 173 17.16 10.55 -7.08
C ILE A 173 16.38 11.44 -8.04
N ARG A 174 17.08 12.13 -8.95
CA ARG A 174 16.44 13.02 -9.95
C ARG A 174 15.46 12.23 -10.82
N GLN A 175 14.18 12.53 -10.70
CA GLN A 175 13.13 12.06 -11.60
C GLN A 175 12.67 13.19 -12.54
N HIS A 176 12.12 12.83 -13.70
CA HIS A 176 11.49 13.79 -14.61
C HIS A 176 10.02 14.00 -14.17
N GLY A 177 9.73 15.16 -13.58
CA GLY A 177 8.38 15.53 -13.12
C GLY A 177 8.27 15.62 -11.59
N PRO A 178 7.08 16.00 -11.06
CA PRO A 178 6.84 16.04 -9.63
C PRO A 178 6.90 14.63 -9.05
N SER A 179 7.67 14.44 -7.97
CA SER A 179 7.77 13.14 -7.29
C SER A 179 6.48 12.83 -6.52
N PHE A 180 6.35 11.57 -6.08
CA PHE A 180 5.31 11.16 -5.13
C PHE A 180 5.26 12.10 -3.91
N TRP A 181 6.43 12.40 -3.34
CA TRP A 181 6.54 13.24 -2.15
C TRP A 181 6.22 14.71 -2.41
N ASP A 182 6.63 15.28 -3.54
CA ASP A 182 6.31 16.67 -3.89
C ASP A 182 4.79 16.86 -4.02
N THR A 183 4.10 15.85 -4.54
CA THR A 183 2.64 15.87 -4.69
C THR A 183 1.95 15.79 -3.34
N LEU A 184 2.44 14.95 -2.41
CA LEU A 184 1.90 14.93 -1.05
C LEU A 184 2.05 16.30 -0.34
N ARG A 185 3.12 17.06 -0.62
CA ARG A 185 3.32 18.40 -0.02
C ARG A 185 2.33 19.47 -0.49
N VAL A 186 1.57 19.19 -1.55
CA VAL A 186 0.45 20.05 -1.96
C VAL A 186 -0.70 19.94 -0.95
N PHE A 187 -0.93 18.75 -0.40
CA PHE A 187 -2.07 18.47 0.48
C PHE A 187 -1.68 18.39 1.97
N TRP A 188 -0.45 18.05 2.29
CA TRP A 188 0.00 17.93 3.68
C TRP A 188 1.20 18.84 3.95
N SER A 189 1.35 19.26 5.20
CA SER A 189 2.44 20.16 5.62
C SER A 189 3.81 19.58 5.28
N LYS A 190 4.77 20.47 5.03
CA LYS A 190 6.14 20.07 4.67
C LYS A 190 6.73 19.19 5.77
N GLU A 191 6.49 19.57 7.02
CA GLU A 191 6.93 18.91 8.23
C GLU A 191 6.36 17.49 8.34
N ARG A 192 5.07 17.31 8.03
CA ARG A 192 4.44 15.99 8.04
C ARG A 192 5.02 15.09 6.95
N VAL A 193 5.10 15.57 5.72
CA VAL A 193 5.62 14.79 4.60
C VAL A 193 7.11 14.45 4.80
N ASP A 194 7.90 15.37 5.35
CA ASP A 194 9.30 15.10 5.75
C ASP A 194 9.39 14.02 6.82
N ALA A 195 8.50 14.03 7.82
CA ALA A 195 8.48 13.01 8.86
C ALA A 195 8.17 11.62 8.29
N TRP A 196 7.22 11.52 7.35
CA TRP A 196 6.91 10.28 6.64
C TRP A 196 8.10 9.78 5.81
N TYR A 197 8.71 10.69 5.04
CA TYR A 197 9.90 10.40 4.22
C TYR A 197 11.06 9.87 5.07
N ASN A 198 11.38 10.57 6.15
CA ASN A 198 12.51 10.25 7.03
C ASN A 198 12.29 8.99 7.86
N ALA A 199 11.05 8.50 8.00
CA ALA A 199 10.76 7.22 8.62
C ALA A 199 11.10 6.01 7.72
N ILE A 200 11.26 6.23 6.39
CA ILE A 200 11.59 5.19 5.40
C ILE A 200 13.05 5.26 4.96
N PHE A 201 13.45 6.32 4.26
CA PHE A 201 14.66 6.28 3.42
C PHE A 201 15.99 6.18 4.15
N PRO A 202 16.17 6.66 5.40
CA PRO A 202 17.41 6.42 6.14
C PRO A 202 17.74 4.94 6.34
N LEU A 203 16.73 4.06 6.38
CA LEU A 203 16.89 2.63 6.65
C LEU A 203 16.38 1.72 5.53
N GLY A 204 15.61 2.26 4.58
CA GLY A 204 14.93 1.52 3.53
C GLY A 204 13.62 0.86 4.00
N THR A 205 12.95 0.18 3.08
CA THR A 205 11.62 -0.41 3.34
C THR A 205 11.67 -1.73 4.11
N GLU A 206 12.83 -2.39 4.16
CA GLU A 206 13.03 -3.72 4.74
C GLU A 206 13.49 -3.64 6.20
N VAL A 207 12.69 -3.03 7.06
CA VAL A 207 12.97 -2.88 8.50
C VAL A 207 11.76 -3.20 9.36
N CYS A 208 11.96 -3.77 10.55
CA CYS A 208 10.91 -4.21 11.46
C CYS A 208 9.84 -3.14 11.76
N GLN A 209 10.23 -1.86 11.87
CA GLN A 209 9.33 -0.74 12.11
C GLN A 209 8.40 -0.41 10.91
N ASN A 210 8.69 -0.92 9.71
CA ASN A 210 7.83 -0.83 8.53
C ASN A 210 7.01 -2.12 8.30
N LEU A 211 7.02 -3.06 9.24
CA LEU A 211 6.40 -4.37 9.11
C LEU A 211 5.35 -4.60 10.19
N ILE A 212 4.24 -5.27 9.84
CA ILE A 212 3.20 -5.75 10.75
C ILE A 212 2.84 -7.20 10.43
N CYS A 213 2.55 -7.98 11.47
CA CYS A 213 2.08 -9.36 11.33
C CYS A 213 0.54 -9.40 11.23
N LEU A 214 0.00 -9.95 10.14
CA LEU A 214 -1.43 -10.06 9.87
C LEU A 214 -1.80 -11.51 9.55
N ALA A 215 -3.02 -11.91 9.88
CA ALA A 215 -3.58 -13.16 9.35
C ALA A 215 -3.77 -13.03 7.83
N PRO A 216 -3.70 -14.13 7.03
CA PRO A 216 -3.77 -14.05 5.57
C PRO A 216 -4.98 -13.27 5.04
N HIS A 217 -6.17 -13.49 5.63
CA HIS A 217 -7.38 -12.76 5.26
C HIS A 217 -7.29 -11.27 5.62
N ALA A 218 -6.75 -10.93 6.78
CA ALA A 218 -6.54 -9.53 7.19
C ALA A 218 -5.50 -8.83 6.29
N HIS A 219 -4.47 -9.54 5.84
CA HIS A 219 -3.50 -9.01 4.89
C HIS A 219 -4.14 -8.74 3.52
N ALA A 220 -4.99 -9.64 3.03
CA ALA A 220 -5.73 -9.41 1.78
C ALA A 220 -6.64 -8.17 1.83
N TYR A 221 -7.21 -7.86 3.01
CA TYR A 221 -7.98 -6.64 3.25
C TYR A 221 -7.09 -5.40 3.37
N TRP A 222 -5.90 -5.54 3.97
CA TRP A 222 -4.89 -4.48 4.07
C TRP A 222 -4.46 -3.99 2.69
N GLU A 223 -4.09 -4.90 1.79
CA GLU A 223 -3.64 -4.57 0.43
C GLU A 223 -4.71 -3.85 -0.41
N ARG A 224 -5.99 -4.11 -0.14
CA ARG A 224 -7.13 -3.48 -0.80
C ARG A 224 -7.60 -2.18 -0.14
N ALA A 225 -6.91 -1.72 0.91
CA ALA A 225 -7.32 -0.59 1.71
C ALA A 225 -8.75 -0.68 2.27
N TYR A 226 -9.20 -1.90 2.63
CA TYR A 226 -10.53 -2.11 3.24
C TYR A 226 -10.60 -1.59 4.68
N PHE A 227 -9.45 -1.38 5.32
CA PHE A 227 -9.35 -0.75 6.63
C PHE A 227 -8.10 0.12 6.71
N ALA A 228 -8.07 0.98 7.74
CA ALA A 228 -6.89 1.76 8.09
C ALA A 228 -6.66 1.76 9.61
N LEU A 229 -5.40 1.99 10.01
CA LEU A 229 -5.00 2.00 11.41
C LEU A 229 -4.55 3.41 11.78
N LYS A 230 -5.36 4.10 12.58
CA LYS A 230 -5.02 5.43 13.07
C LYS A 230 -4.11 5.31 14.29
N PRO A 231 -2.85 5.80 14.25
CA PRO A 231 -2.01 5.83 15.44
C PRO A 231 -2.53 6.86 16.45
N ILE A 232 -2.63 6.49 17.73
CA ILE A 232 -3.16 7.34 18.81
C ILE A 232 -2.00 7.89 19.64
N LYS A 233 -1.21 7.01 20.24
CA LYS A 233 -0.10 7.38 21.12
C LYS A 233 0.91 6.25 21.22
N ILE A 234 2.17 6.63 21.37
CA ILE A 234 3.26 5.74 21.78
C ILE A 234 3.62 6.06 23.24
N SER A 235 3.92 5.04 24.05
CA SER A 235 4.41 5.24 25.41
C SER A 235 5.81 5.83 25.42
N ASP A 236 6.18 6.52 26.51
CA ASP A 236 7.50 7.16 26.65
C ASP A 236 8.67 6.16 26.54
N ASP A 237 8.47 4.93 27.03
CA ASP A 237 9.43 3.83 26.92
C ASP A 237 9.45 3.15 25.54
N LYS A 238 8.56 3.58 24.63
CA LYS A 238 8.37 3.05 23.27
C LYS A 238 7.97 1.57 23.22
N LYS A 239 7.47 1.02 24.33
CA LYS A 239 7.06 -0.40 24.42
C LYS A 239 5.59 -0.65 24.11
N ARG A 240 4.77 0.40 24.05
CA ARG A 240 3.34 0.31 23.73
C ARG A 240 2.97 1.36 22.69
N LEU A 241 2.22 0.94 21.68
CA LEU A 241 1.62 1.80 20.67
C LEU A 241 0.13 1.48 20.60
N ASP A 242 -0.69 2.48 20.93
CA ASP A 242 -2.14 2.37 20.80
C ASP A 242 -2.55 2.87 19.42
N ILE A 243 -3.31 2.04 18.71
CA ILE A 243 -3.89 2.33 17.41
C ILE A 243 -5.41 2.19 17.48
N GLN A 244 -6.12 2.87 16.58
CA GLN A 244 -7.55 2.74 16.41
C GLN A 244 -7.85 2.16 15.04
N PHE A 245 -8.63 1.09 14.98
CA PHE A 245 -9.03 0.42 13.76
C PHE A 245 -10.23 1.12 13.12
N PHE A 246 -10.26 1.24 11.80
CA PHE A 246 -11.41 1.73 11.04
C PHE A 246 -11.61 0.91 9.77
N TRP A 247 -12.80 0.34 9.60
CA TRP A 247 -13.26 -0.13 8.30
C TRP A 247 -13.42 1.06 7.35
N LEU A 248 -13.14 0.86 6.07
CA LEU A 248 -13.28 1.87 5.03
C LEU A 248 -14.30 1.38 4.00
N LEU A 249 -15.28 2.23 3.69
CA LEU A 249 -16.22 1.98 2.60
C LEU A 249 -15.53 2.18 1.27
N LEU A 250 -15.79 1.27 0.33
CA LEU A 250 -15.42 1.47 -1.05
C LEU A 250 -16.53 2.28 -1.69
N ASN A 251 -16.22 3.49 -2.13
CA ASN A 251 -17.10 4.17 -3.05
C ASN A 251 -16.99 3.49 -4.42
N PRO A 252 -18.10 3.34 -5.17
CA PRO A 252 -17.98 2.98 -6.57
C PRO A 252 -17.13 4.04 -7.28
N TYR A 253 -16.24 3.62 -8.17
CA TYR A 253 -15.49 4.58 -8.95
C TYR A 253 -16.44 5.41 -9.81
N ILE A 254 -16.30 6.72 -9.69
CA ILE A 254 -16.97 7.70 -10.55
C ILE A 254 -15.87 8.56 -11.20
N PRO A 255 -15.92 8.85 -12.51
CA PRO A 255 -14.84 9.57 -13.19
C PRO A 255 -14.55 10.97 -12.62
N GLU A 256 -15.60 11.58 -12.08
CA GLU A 256 -15.67 12.96 -11.63
C GLU A 256 -16.59 13.07 -10.41
N VAL A 257 -16.17 13.86 -9.42
CA VAL A 257 -16.87 14.07 -8.14
C VAL A 257 -17.07 15.55 -7.90
N ASN A 258 -18.23 15.96 -7.42
CA ASN A 258 -18.43 17.35 -7.02
C ASN A 258 -17.49 17.70 -5.86
N ILE A 259 -16.76 18.82 -5.96
CA ILE A 259 -15.78 19.22 -4.93
C ILE A 259 -16.40 19.37 -3.53
N LEU A 260 -17.66 19.81 -3.45
CA LEU A 260 -18.41 20.03 -2.21
C LEU A 260 -19.10 18.76 -1.70
N GLN A 261 -19.08 17.66 -2.46
CA GLN A 261 -19.59 16.38 -1.99
C GLN A 261 -18.78 15.94 -0.78
N VAL A 262 -19.44 15.88 0.38
CA VAL A 262 -18.81 15.41 1.63
C VAL A 262 -18.50 13.92 1.48
N PRO A 263 -17.26 13.48 1.75
CA PRO A 263 -16.93 12.07 1.70
C PRO A 263 -17.71 11.28 2.76
N SER A 264 -18.29 10.16 2.34
CA SER A 264 -18.93 9.22 3.26
C SER A 264 -17.87 8.33 3.91
N LEU A 265 -17.40 8.73 5.10
CA LEU A 265 -16.57 7.89 5.96
C LEU A 265 -17.37 7.53 7.20
N LEU A 266 -18.21 6.50 7.11
CA LEU A 266 -18.99 6.05 8.26
C LEU A 266 -18.03 5.65 9.39
N ALA A 267 -17.93 6.46 10.44
CA ALA A 267 -16.99 6.24 11.54
C ALA A 267 -17.30 5.01 12.39
N ASP A 268 -18.52 4.47 12.28
CA ASP A 268 -19.07 3.42 13.14
C ASP A 268 -19.41 2.13 12.38
N LEU A 269 -18.69 1.86 11.29
CA LEU A 269 -18.88 0.62 10.54
C LEU A 269 -18.54 -0.60 11.39
N ASP A 270 -19.48 -1.52 11.46
CA ASP A 270 -19.37 -2.76 12.22
C ASP A 270 -18.85 -3.95 11.39
N GLN A 271 -18.60 -3.70 10.11
CA GLN A 271 -18.08 -4.63 9.10
C GLN A 271 -17.42 -3.86 7.95
N GLY A 272 -16.52 -4.54 7.24
CA GLY A 272 -15.90 -4.05 6.02
C GLY A 272 -16.76 -4.25 4.77
N PRO A 273 -16.21 -3.93 3.59
CA PRO A 273 -16.82 -4.23 2.30
C PRO A 273 -17.20 -5.71 2.18
N ASN A 274 -18.24 -6.02 1.40
CA ASN A 274 -18.67 -7.41 1.16
C ASN A 274 -19.00 -8.21 2.44
N LEU A 275 -19.54 -7.53 3.47
CA LEU A 275 -19.90 -8.11 4.78
C LEU A 275 -18.73 -8.75 5.53
N VAL A 276 -17.50 -8.31 5.24
CA VAL A 276 -16.28 -8.80 5.88
C VAL A 276 -16.27 -8.44 7.37
N LYS A 277 -15.89 -9.39 8.22
CA LYS A 277 -15.76 -9.19 9.67
C LYS A 277 -14.44 -9.77 10.16
N LEU A 278 -13.84 -9.10 11.13
CA LEU A 278 -12.68 -9.58 11.87
C LEU A 278 -13.08 -9.73 13.33
N PHE A 279 -12.50 -10.71 14.00
CA PHE A 279 -12.73 -10.99 15.41
C PHE A 279 -11.38 -11.13 16.10
N ASP A 280 -11.28 -10.59 17.30
CA ASP A 280 -10.19 -10.90 18.21
C ASP A 280 -10.42 -12.33 18.75
N CYS A 281 -9.53 -13.25 18.40
CA CYS A 281 -9.62 -14.67 18.71
C CYS A 281 -9.26 -15.01 20.17
N GLU A 282 -8.76 -14.06 20.95
CA GLU A 282 -8.51 -14.26 22.40
C GLU A 282 -9.73 -13.88 23.23
N THR A 283 -10.47 -12.87 22.79
CA THR A 283 -11.63 -12.31 23.51
C THR A 283 -12.98 -12.66 22.88
N ASP A 284 -12.97 -13.22 21.66
CA ASP A 284 -14.14 -13.47 20.81
C ASP A 284 -14.96 -12.19 20.49
N ILE A 285 -14.32 -11.02 20.54
CA ILE A 285 -14.96 -9.73 20.28
C ILE A 285 -14.80 -9.34 18.81
N LYS A 286 -15.91 -8.90 18.19
CA LYS A 286 -15.92 -8.36 16.83
C LYS A 286 -15.13 -7.05 16.76
N ILE A 287 -14.22 -6.94 15.80
CA ILE A 287 -13.47 -5.72 15.52
C ILE A 287 -14.31 -4.81 14.61
N HIS A 288 -14.69 -3.67 15.14
CA HIS A 288 -15.44 -2.63 14.44
C HIS A 288 -14.64 -1.32 14.37
N SER A 289 -15.12 -0.37 13.59
CA SER A 289 -14.51 0.95 13.52
C SER A 289 -14.55 1.63 14.89
N GLY A 290 -13.45 2.28 15.25
CA GLY A 290 -13.26 2.87 16.57
C GLY A 290 -12.64 1.94 17.62
N CYS A 291 -12.51 0.62 17.36
CA CYS A 291 -11.83 -0.29 18.28
C CYS A 291 -10.38 0.12 18.51
N GLU A 292 -9.97 0.26 19.77
CA GLU A 292 -8.57 0.49 20.13
C GLU A 292 -7.83 -0.83 20.29
N ILE A 293 -6.65 -0.91 19.68
CA ILE A 293 -5.77 -2.08 19.72
C ILE A 293 -4.42 -1.61 20.22
N SER A 294 -3.89 -2.26 21.25
CA SER A 294 -2.55 -2.00 21.77
C SER A 294 -1.55 -2.98 21.16
N LEU A 295 -0.51 -2.42 20.55
CA LEU A 295 0.68 -3.16 20.11
C LEU A 295 1.75 -3.06 21.17
N GLY A 296 2.50 -4.14 21.39
CA GLY A 296 3.52 -4.23 22.43
C GLY A 296 4.86 -4.74 21.90
N THR A 297 5.94 -4.29 22.53
CA THR A 297 7.27 -4.90 22.38
C THR A 297 7.97 -4.93 23.74
N ASP A 298 8.72 -5.98 23.99
CA ASP A 298 9.57 -6.12 25.18
C ASP A 298 10.93 -5.43 25.00
N ASP A 299 11.39 -5.30 23.75
CA ASP A 299 12.66 -4.71 23.34
C ASP A 299 12.45 -3.68 22.21
N PRO A 300 12.27 -2.39 22.55
CA PRO A 300 11.99 -1.34 21.57
C PRO A 300 13.21 -0.98 20.71
N VAL A 301 14.39 -1.53 20.99
CA VAL A 301 15.61 -1.29 20.20
C VAL A 301 15.79 -2.37 19.15
N SER A 302 15.71 -3.65 19.52
CA SER A 302 15.91 -4.74 18.56
C SER A 302 14.64 -5.11 17.79
N ARG A 303 13.46 -4.93 18.41
CA ARG A 303 12.14 -5.23 17.86
C ARG A 303 11.21 -4.02 18.01
N PRO A 304 11.53 -2.88 17.37
CA PRO A 304 10.74 -1.67 17.50
C PRO A 304 9.30 -1.92 17.02
N LEU A 305 8.37 -1.22 17.67
CA LEU A 305 6.99 -1.12 17.21
C LEU A 305 6.92 -0.49 15.81
N PRO A 306 5.81 -0.69 15.09
CA PRO A 306 5.58 0.01 13.85
C PRO A 306 5.77 1.52 14.02
N ASP A 307 6.46 2.14 13.07
CA ASP A 307 6.74 3.57 13.16
C ASP A 307 5.44 4.39 13.07
N PHE A 308 5.27 5.31 14.01
CA PHE A 308 4.06 6.13 14.14
C PHE A 308 3.78 6.94 12.86
N LYS A 309 4.83 7.48 12.24
CA LYS A 309 4.72 8.32 11.03
C LYS A 309 4.32 7.48 9.82
N LEU A 310 4.74 6.23 9.75
CA LEU A 310 4.31 5.31 8.70
C LEU A 310 2.85 4.92 8.84
N LEU A 311 2.39 4.63 10.05
CA LEU A 311 0.97 4.39 10.30
C LEU A 311 0.12 5.63 10.04
N GLU A 312 0.61 6.82 10.37
CA GLU A 312 -0.09 8.07 10.06
C GLU A 312 -0.22 8.27 8.54
N MET A 313 0.85 8.04 7.77
CA MET A 313 0.81 8.08 6.31
C MET A 313 -0.18 7.04 5.76
N GLN A 314 -0.11 5.80 6.26
CA GLN A 314 -1.02 4.72 5.88
C GLN A 314 -2.47 5.08 6.14
N TRP A 315 -2.76 5.69 7.30
CA TRP A 315 -4.07 6.19 7.68
C TRP A 315 -4.65 7.14 6.64
N PHE A 316 -3.88 8.13 6.18
CA PHE A 316 -4.34 9.06 5.15
C PHE A 316 -4.48 8.38 3.78
N LEU A 317 -3.46 7.63 3.34
CA LEU A 317 -3.44 7.09 1.99
C LEU A 317 -4.46 5.96 1.76
N HIS A 318 -4.77 5.15 2.77
CA HIS A 318 -5.86 4.17 2.68
C HIS A 318 -7.21 4.87 2.57
N ARG A 319 -7.42 5.97 3.31
CA ARG A 319 -8.66 6.75 3.20
C ARG A 319 -8.81 7.44 1.87
N VAL A 320 -7.73 8.01 1.31
CA VAL A 320 -7.71 8.53 -0.06
C VAL A 320 -8.08 7.43 -1.06
N THR A 321 -7.50 6.24 -0.90
CA THR A 321 -7.76 5.07 -1.77
C THR A 321 -9.23 4.64 -1.71
N ALA A 322 -9.80 4.54 -0.51
CA ALA A 322 -11.19 4.14 -0.31
C ALA A 322 -12.18 5.21 -0.82
N MET A 323 -11.92 6.48 -0.50
CA MET A 323 -12.75 7.61 -0.91
C MET A 323 -12.80 7.76 -2.44
N SER A 324 -11.65 7.64 -3.11
CA SER A 324 -11.54 7.77 -4.57
C SER A 324 -12.19 6.63 -5.37
N GLY A 325 -12.66 5.56 -4.70
CA GLY A 325 -13.20 4.38 -5.36
C GLY A 325 -12.17 3.58 -6.16
N ALA A 326 -10.88 3.86 -5.97
CA ALA A 326 -9.77 3.16 -6.62
C ALA A 326 -9.25 1.99 -5.78
N ALA A 327 -10.06 1.49 -4.84
CA ALA A 327 -9.70 0.41 -3.93
C ALA A 327 -9.95 -0.99 -4.51
N GLU A 328 -10.80 -1.14 -5.53
CA GLU A 328 -10.90 -2.38 -6.33
C GLU A 328 -10.16 -2.22 -7.67
N PRO A 329 -9.56 -3.28 -8.22
CA PRO A 329 -9.07 -3.24 -9.59
C PRO A 329 -10.23 -2.84 -10.49
N GLN A 330 -10.04 -1.80 -11.30
CA GLN A 330 -10.91 -1.61 -12.44
C GLN A 330 -10.60 -2.76 -13.38
N ASP A 331 -11.58 -3.63 -13.60
CA ASP A 331 -11.58 -4.52 -14.75
C ASP A 331 -11.67 -3.61 -15.99
N ASP A 332 -10.53 -3.05 -16.39
CA ASP A 332 -10.35 -2.56 -17.73
C ASP A 332 -10.62 -3.78 -18.62
N PHE A 333 -11.80 -3.81 -19.23
CA PHE A 333 -12.22 -4.81 -20.20
C PHE A 333 -11.35 -4.71 -21.46
N HIS A 334 -10.08 -5.06 -21.34
CA HIS A 334 -9.19 -5.37 -22.45
C HIS A 334 -8.20 -6.49 -22.03
N ASP A 335 -8.56 -7.66 -22.56
CA ASP A 335 -7.77 -8.84 -22.90
C ASP A 335 -7.42 -9.90 -21.84
N ASN A 336 -8.12 -11.04 -22.01
CA ASN A 336 -7.58 -12.40 -22.10
C ASN A 336 -6.03 -12.47 -22.05
N ASP A 337 -5.46 -13.05 -21.01
CA ASP A 337 -5.23 -14.50 -20.94
C ASP A 337 -4.47 -14.81 -19.64
N ASP A 338 -4.92 -15.88 -18.98
CA ASP A 338 -4.29 -16.53 -17.84
C ASP A 338 -2.79 -16.76 -18.05
N ASN A 339 -2.01 -16.56 -16.98
CA ASN A 339 -0.97 -17.51 -16.59
C ASN A 339 -0.57 -17.30 -15.13
N SER A 340 -1.11 -18.16 -14.28
CA SER A 340 -0.63 -18.45 -12.93
C SER A 340 0.61 -19.35 -13.03
N ASP A 341 1.80 -18.81 -12.76
CA ASP A 341 3.00 -19.63 -12.51
C ASP A 341 3.18 -19.81 -11.00
N ASP A 342 2.44 -20.74 -10.42
CA ASP A 342 2.76 -21.36 -9.13
C ASP A 342 3.52 -22.68 -9.41
N ASP A 343 4.85 -22.61 -9.42
CA ASP A 343 5.73 -23.78 -9.39
C ASP A 343 5.94 -24.21 -7.92
N ASP A 344 5.05 -25.08 -7.44
CA ASP A 344 5.19 -25.76 -6.14
C ASP A 344 5.86 -27.13 -6.35
N SER A 345 7.19 -27.15 -6.23
CA SER A 345 7.99 -28.37 -6.32
C SER A 345 7.86 -29.19 -5.02
N LEU A 346 6.80 -30.00 -4.91
CA LEU A 346 6.67 -31.02 -3.86
C LEU A 346 7.45 -32.28 -4.24
N THR A 347 8.62 -32.45 -3.63
CA THR A 347 9.36 -33.71 -3.65
C THR A 347 8.67 -34.74 -2.75
N MET A 348 7.93 -35.69 -3.33
CA MET A 348 7.50 -36.91 -2.62
C MET A 348 8.66 -37.91 -2.54
N SER A 349 9.10 -38.21 -1.32
CA SER A 349 9.97 -39.33 -1.02
C SER A 349 9.17 -40.64 -0.99
N PHE A 350 9.54 -41.59 -1.85
CA PHE A 350 9.04 -42.95 -1.88
C PHE A 350 9.35 -43.71 -0.58
N ARG A 351 8.39 -44.49 -0.08
CA ARG A 351 8.63 -45.68 0.73
C ARG A 351 8.22 -46.89 -0.11
N GLU A 352 9.20 -47.69 -0.50
CA GLU A 352 8.99 -49.04 -1.05
C GLU A 352 8.65 -49.99 0.11
N ASN A 353 7.58 -50.76 -0.07
CA ASN A 353 7.36 -52.01 0.64
C ASN A 353 7.59 -53.12 -0.37
N ASP A 354 8.57 -53.98 -0.10
CA ASP A 354 8.51 -55.43 -0.34
C ASP A 354 9.15 -56.12 0.87
#